data_AF-A0A180F3X4-F1
#
_entry.id   AF-A0A180F3X4-F1
#
_cell.length_a   1.000
_cell.length_b   1.000
_cell.length_c   1.000
_cell.angle_alpha   90.00
_cell.angle_beta   90.00
_cell.angle_gamma   90.00
#
_symmetry.space_group_name_H-M   'P 1'
#
loop_
_entity.id
_entity.type
_entity.pdbx_description
1 polymer ?
#
loop_
_entity_poly.entity_id
_entity_poly.type
_entity_poly.pdbx_seq_one_letter_code
_entity_poly.pdbx_strand_id
1 'polypeptide(L)'
;MALANRIKHYTKSLNVKTRTDKADAALIADFGLERSLPAWQPTSSQYKELRDLCRELSSIKKDLTRAGCQLHTMETLVSQERPCDGTQDKAD
;
A
#
# COMPACT_ATOMS: atom_id res chain seq x y z
N MET A 1 -11.05 8.49 16.40
CA MET A 1 -11.15 9.65 15.49
C MET A 1 -9.73 10.15 15.18
N ALA A 2 -9.27 9.99 13.94
CA ALA A 2 -7.89 10.30 13.54
C ALA A 2 -7.59 11.82 13.64
N LEU A 3 -6.41 12.19 14.15
CA LEU A 3 -5.94 13.58 14.26
C LEU A 3 -6.05 14.34 12.93
N ALA A 4 -5.72 13.67 11.82
CA ALA A 4 -5.83 14.21 10.47
C ALA A 4 -7.25 14.71 10.14
N ASN A 5 -8.30 14.01 10.60
CA ASN A 5 -9.68 14.44 10.36
C ASN A 5 -9.99 15.72 11.15
N ARG A 6 -9.49 15.85 12.39
CA ARG A 6 -9.68 17.05 13.20
C ARG A 6 -8.99 18.27 12.57
N ILE A 7 -7.75 18.10 12.13
CA ILE A 7 -7.01 19.14 11.39
C ILE A 7 -7.77 19.53 10.13
N LYS A 8 -8.24 18.55 9.33
CA LYS A 8 -9.03 18.82 8.12
C LYS A 8 -10.30 19.64 8.39
N HIS A 9 -11.00 19.37 9.48
CA HIS A 9 -12.18 20.15 9.86
C HIS A 9 -11.81 21.55 10.34
N TYR A 10 -10.70 21.70 11.06
CA TYR A 10 -10.18 23.00 11.49
C TYR A 10 -9.78 23.89 10.31
N THR A 11 -9.05 23.34 9.33
CA THR A 11 -8.73 24.05 8.08
C THR A 11 -10.00 24.53 7.37
N LYS A 12 -11.05 23.69 7.36
CA LYS A 12 -12.34 24.02 6.76
C LYS A 12 -13.05 25.15 7.50
N SER A 13 -12.99 25.19 8.84
CA SER A 13 -13.60 26.28 9.62
C SER A 13 -12.90 27.62 9.45
N LEU A 14 -11.59 27.63 9.20
CA LEU A 14 -10.82 28.85 8.88
C LEU A 14 -11.03 29.36 7.45
N ASN A 15 -11.82 28.64 6.63
CA ASN A 15 -12.14 28.99 5.25
C ASN A 15 -10.90 29.23 4.36
N VAL A 16 -9.77 28.62 4.70
CA VAL A 16 -8.51 28.70 3.95
C VAL A 16 -8.66 27.93 2.65
N LYS A 17 -8.63 28.64 1.52
CA LYS A 17 -8.74 28.05 0.17
C LYS A 17 -7.38 27.68 -0.43
N THR A 18 -6.30 28.20 0.14
CA THR A 18 -4.93 27.99 -0.34
C THR A 18 -4.36 26.70 0.23
N ARG A 19 -3.95 25.79 -0.65
CA ARG A 19 -3.33 24.53 -0.27
C ARG A 19 -1.87 24.53 -0.72
N THR A 20 -0.99 24.91 0.19
CA THR A 20 0.46 24.92 -0.01
C THR A 20 1.11 24.37 1.24
N ASP A 21 2.26 23.70 1.11
CA ASP A 21 2.96 23.10 2.25
C ASP A 21 3.23 24.13 3.37
N LYS A 22 3.63 25.36 3.01
CA LYS A 22 3.82 26.47 3.95
C LYS A 22 2.54 26.85 4.71
N ALA A 23 1.41 26.96 4.01
CA ALA A 23 0.13 27.31 4.63
C ALA A 23 -0.39 26.18 5.53
N ASP A 24 -0.23 24.93 5.08
CA ASP A 24 -0.64 23.74 5.83
C ASP A 24 0.22 23.59 7.11
N ALA A 25 1.53 23.82 7.02
CA ALA A 25 2.44 23.79 8.18
C ALA A 25 2.08 24.84 9.23
N ALA A 26 1.82 26.09 8.80
CA ALA A 26 1.37 27.15 9.70
C ALA A 26 0.05 26.78 10.38
N LEU A 27 -0.92 26.26 9.62
CA LEU A 27 -2.24 25.90 10.14
C LEU A 27 -2.20 24.71 11.10
N ILE A 28 -1.29 23.75 10.89
CA ILE A 28 -1.06 22.64 11.83
C ILE A 28 -0.44 23.16 13.13
N ALA A 29 0.51 24.10 13.04
CA ALA A 29 1.12 24.72 14.22
C ALA A 29 0.08 25.51 15.03
N ASP A 30 -0.74 26.32 14.36
CA ASP A 30 -1.84 27.08 14.98
C ASP A 30 -2.84 26.13 15.64
N PHE A 31 -3.22 25.04 14.97
CA PHE A 31 -4.09 24.02 15.53
C PHE A 31 -3.51 23.40 16.80
N GLY A 32 -2.21 23.10 16.82
CA GLY A 32 -1.52 22.55 17.98
C GLY A 32 -1.39 23.54 19.15
N LEU A 33 -1.34 24.84 18.87
CA LEU A 33 -1.30 25.89 19.89
C LEU A 33 -2.69 26.16 20.48
N GLU A 34 -3.71 26.25 19.63
CA GLU A 34 -5.09 26.57 20.03
C GLU A 34 -5.78 25.38 20.71
N ARG A 35 -5.54 24.16 20.24
CA ARG A 35 -6.21 22.96 20.73
C ARG A 35 -5.27 22.16 21.61
N SER A 36 -5.67 21.96 22.86
CA SER A 36 -5.03 20.99 23.75
C SER A 36 -5.16 19.60 23.15
N LEU A 37 -4.06 19.10 22.59
CA LEU A 37 -3.97 17.76 22.04
C LEU A 37 -3.40 16.82 23.10
N PRO A 38 -3.97 15.61 23.28
CA PRO A 38 -3.34 14.62 24.13
C PRO A 38 -1.94 14.31 23.58
N ALA A 39 -0.96 14.23 24.48
CA ALA A 39 0.39 13.83 24.12
C ALA A 39 0.34 12.51 23.35
N TRP A 40 1.10 12.42 22.25
CA TRP A 40 1.18 11.20 21.48
C TRP A 40 1.70 10.07 22.38
N GLN A 41 0.98 8.95 22.38
CA GLN A 41 1.38 7.75 23.10
C GLN A 41 1.74 6.65 22.11
N PRO A 42 2.84 5.92 22.33
CA PRO A 42 3.15 4.76 21.51
C PRO A 42 2.05 3.70 21.62
N THR A 43 1.88 2.91 20.57
CA THR A 43 0.98 1.75 20.62
C THR A 43 1.52 0.71 21.59
N SER A 44 0.63 -0.06 22.24
CA SER A 44 1.06 -1.15 23.12
C SER A 44 2.00 -2.13 22.41
N SER A 45 2.91 -2.75 23.17
CA SER A 45 3.87 -3.73 22.64
C SER A 45 3.17 -4.87 21.89
N GLN A 46 2.09 -5.39 22.47
CA GLN A 46 1.25 -6.44 21.89
C GLN A 46 0.66 -6.02 20.53
N TYR A 47 0.20 -4.77 20.41
CA TYR A 47 -0.34 -4.26 19.16
C TYR A 47 0.75 -4.06 18.11
N LYS A 48 1.93 -3.61 18.52
CA LYS A 48 3.09 -3.49 17.63
C LYS A 48 3.47 -4.85 17.07
N GLU A 49 3.59 -5.86 17.93
CA GLU A 49 3.92 -7.24 17.53
C GLU A 49 2.88 -7.81 16.55
N LEU A 50 1.60 -7.67 16.86
CA LEU A 50 0.52 -8.08 15.96
C LEU A 50 0.62 -7.40 14.58
N ARG A 51 0.89 -6.08 14.57
CA ARG A 51 1.05 -5.32 13.33
C ARG A 51 2.26 -5.80 12.51
N ASP A 52 3.37 -6.10 13.19
CA ASP A 52 4.60 -6.58 12.55
C ASP A 52 4.35 -7.97 11.91
N LEU A 53 3.72 -8.90 12.63
CA LEU A 53 3.29 -10.21 12.10
C LEU A 53 2.35 -10.08 10.89
N CYS A 54 1.37 -9.17 10.94
CA CYS A 54 0.48 -8.94 9.80
C CYS A 54 1.22 -8.42 8.56
N ARG A 55 2.26 -7.57 8.75
CA ARG A 55 3.09 -7.07 7.66
C ARG A 55 3.93 -8.18 7.04
N GLU A 56 4.55 -9.01 7.86
CA GLU A 56 5.32 -10.18 7.41
C GLU A 56 4.45 -11.14 6.60
N LEU A 57 3.28 -11.52 7.13
CA LEU A 57 2.32 -12.37 6.44
C LEU A 57 1.90 -11.77 5.09
N SER A 58 1.66 -10.46 5.04
CA SER A 58 1.32 -9.76 3.79
C SER A 58 2.47 -9.76 2.78
N SER A 59 3.72 -9.67 3.25
CA SER A 59 4.90 -9.79 2.39
C SER A 59 5.00 -11.18 1.79
N ILE A 60 4.90 -12.21 2.63
CA ILE A 60 4.96 -13.62 2.20
C ILE A 60 3.87 -13.93 1.18
N LYS A 61 2.64 -13.43 1.39
CA LYS A 61 1.56 -13.59 0.41
C LYS A 61 1.89 -12.97 -0.94
N LYS A 62 2.48 -11.77 -0.97
CA LYS A 62 2.90 -11.13 -2.23
C LYS A 62 4.00 -11.92 -2.92
N ASP A 63 4.93 -12.48 -2.15
CA ASP A 63 6.01 -13.31 -2.67
C ASP A 63 5.48 -14.60 -3.28
N LEU A 64 4.52 -15.25 -2.61
CA LEU A 64 3.81 -16.41 -3.14
C LEU A 64 3.11 -16.10 -4.47
N THR A 65 2.36 -14.98 -4.54
CA THR A 65 1.71 -14.56 -5.79
C THR A 65 2.73 -14.31 -6.90
N ARG A 66 3.83 -13.61 -6.59
CA ARG A 66 4.89 -13.33 -7.57
C ARG A 66 5.50 -14.62 -8.11
N ALA A 67 5.82 -15.57 -7.25
CA ALA A 67 6.35 -16.88 -7.65
C ALA A 67 5.35 -17.64 -8.53
N GLY A 68 4.07 -17.64 -8.17
CA GLY A 68 3.00 -18.25 -8.99
C GLY A 68 2.89 -17.61 -10.38
N CYS A 69 2.92 -16.28 -10.47
CA CYS A 69 2.93 -15.57 -11.76
C CYS A 69 4.16 -15.90 -12.60
N GLN A 70 5.34 -16.02 -11.98
CA GLN A 70 6.57 -16.41 -12.67
C GLN A 70 6.47 -17.83 -13.23
N LEU A 71 6.02 -18.80 -12.44
CA LEU A 71 5.81 -20.18 -12.89
C LEU A 71 4.83 -20.24 -14.07
N HIS A 72 3.68 -19.58 -13.96
CA HIS A 72 2.70 -19.54 -15.03
C HIS A 72 3.26 -18.94 -16.33
N THR A 73 4.08 -17.88 -16.21
CA THR A 73 4.75 -17.28 -17.36
C THR A 73 5.69 -18.29 -18.01
N MET A 74 6.52 -18.98 -17.23
CA MET A 74 7.45 -20.00 -17.74
C MET A 74 6.71 -21.15 -18.43
N GLU A 75 5.66 -21.69 -17.81
CA GLU A 75 4.85 -22.78 -18.37
C GLU A 75 4.18 -22.40 -19.69
N THR A 76 3.66 -21.16 -19.76
CA THR A 76 3.02 -20.63 -20.97
C THR A 76 4.05 -20.45 -22.10
N LEU A 77 5.23 -19.92 -21.79
CA LEU A 77 6.32 -19.77 -22.76
C LEU A 77 6.78 -21.14 -23.29
N VAL A 78 7.02 -22.12 -22.41
CA VAL A 78 7.40 -23.49 -22.79
C VAL A 78 6.32 -24.16 -23.67
N SER A 79 5.05 -23.89 -23.40
CA SER A 79 3.94 -24.43 -24.20
C SER A 79 3.84 -23.79 -25.58
N GLN A 80 4.26 -22.53 -25.75
CA GLN A 80 4.32 -21.82 -27.03
C GLN A 80 5.54 -22.21 -27.87
N GLU A 81 6.64 -22.66 -27.25
CA GLU A 81 7.87 -23.06 -27.94
C GLU A 81 7.85 -24.48 -28.51
N ARG A 82 6.82 -25.31 -28.24
CA ARG A 82 6.71 -26.62 -28.90
C ARG A 82 6.27 -26.42 -30.35
N PRO A 83 7.16 -26.63 -31.35
CA PRO A 83 6.73 -26.61 -32.75
C PRO A 83 5.85 -27.84 -32.96
N CYS A 84 4.71 -27.66 -33.62
CA CYS A 84 3.95 -28.77 -34.18
C CYS A 84 4.88 -29.45 -35.20
N ASP A 85 5.49 -30.58 -34.83
CA ASP A 85 6.25 -31.40 -35.77
C ASP A 85 5.25 -32.08 -36.71
N GLY A 86 4.99 -31.39 -37.82
CA GLY A 86 4.17 -31.88 -38.91
C GLY A 86 4.99 -32.81 -39.79
N THR A 87 5.06 -34.09 -39.44
CA THR A 87 5.53 -35.11 -40.38
C THR A 87 4.38 -35.49 -41.30
N GLN A 88 4.37 -34.90 -42.50
CA GLN A 88 3.57 -35.38 -43.62
C GLN A 88 4.27 -36.60 -44.22
N ASP A 89 3.84 -37.81 -43.85
CA ASP A 89 4.18 -39.01 -44.63
C ASP A 89 2.99 -39.40 -45.52
N LYS A 90 3.16 -39.06 -46.81
CA LYS A 90 2.45 -39.71 -47.93
C LYS A 90 2.95 -41.15 -48.06
N ALA A 91 2.04 -42.11 -48.17
CA ALA A 91 2.17 -43.35 -48.94
C ALA A 91 0.75 -43.91 -49.10
N ASP A 92 0.17 -43.80 -50.30
CA ASP A 92 0.09 -44.85 -51.34
C ASP A 92 -1.13 -45.76 -51.15
#